data_AF-A0A7V0J9N4-F1
#
_entry.id   AF-A0A7V0J9N4-F1
#
_cell.length_a   1.000
_cell.length_b   1.000
_cell.length_c   1.000
_cell.angle_alpha   90.00
_cell.angle_beta   90.00
_cell.angle_gamma   90.00
#
_symmetry.space_group_name_H-M   'P 1'
#
loop_
_entity.id
_entity.type
_entity.pdbx_description
1 polymer ?
#
loop_
_entity_poly.entity_id
_entity_poly.type
_entity_poly.pdbx_seq_one_letter_code
_entity_poly.pdbx_strand_id
1 'polypeptide(L)'
;MTARGVIAVFLCMIFIPGCSTLSTDKVRYAKNYSVNTARQATISSPMIIFERTEYVRGSRPVGDVQSREHWERIEYASDGSFREELVYRGRSGNVIHITYREYRKDMFSPAFYKELNYDLGESDVFEFRHFRVRVLDATREYIRYVVLGD
;
A
#
# COMPACT_ATOMS: atom_id res chain seq x y z
N MET A 1 -50.05 10.16 56.74
CA MET A 1 -50.56 10.49 55.39
C MET A 1 -49.76 11.70 54.93
N THR A 2 -48.95 11.75 53.88
CA THR A 2 -48.57 10.85 52.78
C THR A 2 -47.27 11.45 52.23
N ALA A 3 -46.22 10.64 52.14
CA ALA A 3 -44.99 10.97 51.44
C ALA A 3 -45.27 11.19 49.94
N ARG A 4 -44.73 12.25 49.34
CA ARG A 4 -44.65 12.41 47.88
C ARG A 4 -43.26 12.92 47.52
N GLY A 5 -42.32 11.97 47.43
CA GLY A 5 -41.03 12.19 46.80
C GLY A 5 -41.22 12.38 45.30
N VAL A 6 -40.79 13.53 44.80
CA VAL A 6 -40.67 13.78 43.36
C VAL A 6 -39.29 13.28 42.97
N ILE A 7 -39.21 12.02 42.53
CA ILE A 7 -38.02 11.47 41.89
C ILE A 7 -38.04 11.99 40.46
N ALA A 8 -37.30 13.06 40.20
CA ALA A 8 -36.98 13.49 38.86
C ALA A 8 -36.00 12.47 38.25
N VAL A 9 -36.54 11.48 37.54
CA VAL A 9 -35.74 10.57 36.71
C VAL A 9 -35.26 11.37 35.50
N PHE A 10 -34.10 12.01 35.66
CA PHE A 10 -33.33 12.51 34.53
C PHE A 10 -32.84 11.29 33.75
N LEU A 11 -33.62 10.89 32.73
CA LEU A 11 -33.22 9.91 31.73
C LEU A 11 -32.06 10.53 30.94
N CYS A 12 -30.84 10.33 31.44
CA CYS A 12 -29.62 10.66 30.72
C CYS A 12 -29.60 9.78 29.46
N MET A 13 -30.05 10.33 28.32
CA MET A 13 -29.70 9.80 27.00
C MET A 13 -28.20 9.95 26.85
N ILE A 14 -27.47 8.96 27.38
CA ILE A 14 -26.08 8.75 27.03
C ILE A 14 -26.13 8.34 25.56
N PHE A 15 -25.97 9.32 24.67
CA PHE A 15 -25.47 9.10 23.33
C PHE A 15 -24.10 8.47 23.53
N ILE A 16 -24.05 7.15 23.65
CA ILE A 16 -22.81 6.40 23.53
C ILE A 16 -22.41 6.69 22.08
N PRO A 17 -21.35 7.48 21.80
CA PRO A 17 -20.82 7.48 20.46
C PRO A 17 -20.46 6.04 20.21
N GLY A 18 -21.21 5.38 19.32
CA GLY A 18 -20.88 4.05 18.87
C GLY A 18 -19.46 4.17 18.35
N CYS A 19 -18.51 3.70 19.16
CA CYS A 19 -17.15 3.52 18.73
C CYS A 19 -17.30 2.48 17.63
N SER A 20 -17.26 2.93 16.39
CA SER A 20 -17.17 2.06 15.24
C SER A 20 -15.87 1.31 15.43
N THR A 21 -15.97 0.12 16.04
CA THR A 21 -14.85 -0.80 16.15
C THR A 21 -14.54 -1.22 14.72
N LEU A 22 -13.62 -0.48 14.08
CA LEU A 22 -13.01 -0.90 12.83
C LEU A 22 -12.22 -2.17 13.15
N SER A 23 -12.81 -3.31 12.81
CA SER A 23 -12.18 -4.61 12.99
C SER A 23 -11.19 -4.83 11.87
N THR A 24 -9.91 -4.82 12.21
CA THR A 24 -8.76 -5.11 11.35
C THR A 24 -8.97 -6.36 10.49
N ASP A 25 -8.25 -6.50 9.39
CA ASP A 25 -8.37 -5.89 8.07
C ASP A 25 -7.66 -6.92 7.17
N LYS A 26 -8.26 -7.29 6.03
CA LYS A 26 -7.63 -8.27 5.16
C LYS A 26 -6.47 -7.57 4.45
N VAL A 27 -5.25 -8.06 4.60
CA VAL A 27 -4.09 -7.51 3.88
C VAL A 27 -3.81 -8.35 2.65
N ARG A 28 -3.62 -7.68 1.51
CA ARG A 28 -3.22 -8.27 0.24
C ARG A 28 -1.88 -7.68 -0.18
N TYR A 29 -1.00 -8.55 -0.64
CA TYR A 29 0.25 -8.19 -1.27
C TYR A 29 0.18 -8.51 -2.76
N ALA A 30 0.65 -7.59 -3.60
CA ALA A 30 0.82 -7.81 -5.03
C ALA A 30 2.23 -7.37 -5.44
N LYS A 31 2.89 -8.18 -6.27
CA LYS A 31 4.23 -7.89 -6.78
C LYS A 31 4.38 -8.34 -8.23
N ASN A 32 5.17 -7.61 -9.01
CA ASN A 32 5.45 -7.93 -10.41
C ASN A 32 6.69 -8.83 -10.61
N TYR A 33 7.40 -9.18 -9.54
CA TYR A 33 8.60 -10.01 -9.55
C TYR A 33 8.46 -11.24 -8.65
N SER A 34 9.36 -12.19 -8.84
CA SER A 34 9.52 -13.35 -7.98
C SER A 34 10.97 -13.35 -7.46
N VAL A 35 11.14 -13.62 -6.17
CA VAL A 35 12.47 -13.65 -5.55
C VAL A 35 13.31 -14.73 -6.22
N ASN A 36 14.59 -14.46 -6.42
CA ASN A 36 15.57 -15.33 -7.08
C ASN A 36 15.25 -15.70 -8.54
N THR A 37 14.38 -14.96 -9.21
CA THR A 37 14.09 -15.16 -10.64
C THR A 37 14.56 -13.96 -11.46
N ALA A 38 15.25 -14.23 -12.57
CA ALA A 38 15.71 -13.18 -13.48
C ALA A 38 14.54 -12.50 -14.18
N ARG A 39 14.57 -11.17 -14.22
CA ARG A 39 13.61 -10.31 -14.91
C ARG A 39 14.34 -9.29 -15.74
N GLN A 40 13.64 -8.73 -16.72
CA GLN A 40 14.13 -7.63 -17.55
C GLN A 40 13.10 -6.51 -17.55
N ALA A 41 13.56 -5.28 -17.43
CA ALA A 41 12.75 -4.09 -17.55
C ALA A 41 13.41 -3.11 -18.53
N THR A 42 12.58 -2.44 -19.32
CA THR A 42 13.01 -1.37 -20.23
C THR A 42 13.04 -0.04 -19.48
N ILE A 43 13.77 0.95 -20.01
CA ILE A 43 13.77 2.32 -19.50
C ILE A 43 12.34 2.84 -19.32
N SER A 44 12.13 3.62 -18.27
CA SER A 44 10.84 4.25 -17.91
C SER A 44 9.73 3.28 -17.52
N SER A 45 9.90 1.97 -17.74
CA SER A 45 9.03 0.94 -17.18
C SER A 45 9.45 0.63 -15.74
N PRO A 46 8.48 0.41 -14.84
CA PRO A 46 8.78 -0.01 -13.49
C PRO A 46 9.45 -1.39 -13.53
N MET A 47 10.66 -1.48 -12.99
CA MET A 47 11.32 -2.75 -12.82
C MET A 47 10.66 -3.51 -11.67
N ILE A 48 10.46 -2.86 -10.53
CA ILE A 48 9.89 -3.46 -9.33
C ILE A 48 8.62 -2.70 -9.01
N ILE A 49 7.53 -3.43 -8.79
CA ILE A 49 6.29 -2.95 -8.23
C ILE A 49 5.98 -3.83 -7.03
N PHE A 50 5.79 -3.19 -5.89
CA PHE A 50 5.34 -3.82 -4.66
C PHE A 50 4.13 -3.04 -4.13
N GLU A 51 3.03 -3.74 -3.94
CA GLU A 51 1.79 -3.12 -3.48
C GLU A 51 1.29 -3.88 -2.24
N ARG A 52 1.00 -3.11 -1.20
CA ARG A 52 0.31 -3.57 0.00
C ARG A 52 -1.04 -2.87 0.05
N THR A 53 -2.11 -3.64 -0.09
CA THR A 53 -3.47 -3.16 0.05
C THR A 53 -4.06 -3.71 1.34
N GLU A 54 -4.50 -2.84 2.23
CA GLU A 54 -5.18 -3.22 3.46
C GLU A 54 -6.65 -2.87 3.33
N TYR A 55 -7.53 -3.85 3.48
CA TYR A 55 -8.97 -3.69 3.29
C TYR A 55 -9.66 -3.51 4.62
N VAL A 56 -10.35 -2.38 4.77
CA VAL A 56 -11.25 -2.13 5.87
C VAL A 56 -12.65 -2.58 5.48
N ARG A 57 -13.29 -3.32 6.38
CA ARG A 57 -14.66 -3.79 6.19
C ARG A 57 -15.65 -2.79 6.77
N GLY A 58 -16.61 -2.38 5.94
CA GLY A 58 -17.77 -1.62 6.38
C GLY A 58 -19.08 -2.28 5.99
N SER A 59 -20.18 -1.66 6.40
CA SER A 59 -21.53 -2.06 6.00
C SER A 59 -22.33 -0.82 5.65
N ARG A 60 -23.05 -0.87 4.53
CA ARG A 60 -23.97 0.21 4.12
C ARG A 60 -25.39 -0.32 3.97
N PRO A 61 -26.41 0.49 4.29
CA PRO A 61 -27.80 0.09 4.08
C PRO A 61 -28.11 0.03 2.58
N VAL A 62 -28.87 -0.98 2.14
CA VAL A 62 -29.20 -1.20 0.71
C VAL A 62 -30.61 -0.70 0.35
N GLY A 63 -31.22 0.15 1.19
CA GLY A 63 -32.48 0.83 0.89
C GLY A 63 -33.77 0.03 1.15
N ASP A 64 -33.73 -1.29 1.22
CA ASP A 64 -34.88 -2.10 1.65
C ASP A 64 -34.77 -2.50 3.12
N VAL A 65 -35.26 -1.64 4.02
CA VAL A 65 -35.20 -1.79 5.49
C VAL A 65 -35.90 -3.06 5.97
N GLN A 66 -36.78 -3.65 5.16
CA GLN A 66 -37.56 -4.84 5.50
C GLN A 66 -36.90 -6.14 5.02
N SER A 67 -35.86 -6.07 4.18
CA SER A 67 -35.09 -7.25 3.75
C SER A 67 -34.24 -7.83 4.89
N ARG A 68 -34.12 -9.17 4.93
CA ARG A 68 -33.25 -9.87 5.91
C ARG A 68 -31.76 -9.53 5.74
N GLU A 69 -31.36 -9.04 4.57
CA GLU A 69 -30.00 -8.63 4.23
C GLU A 69 -29.93 -7.12 3.90
N HIS A 70 -30.50 -6.28 4.77
CA HIS A 70 -30.48 -4.83 4.59
C HIS A 70 -29.08 -4.20 4.63
N TRP A 71 -28.04 -4.95 5.00
CA TRP A 71 -26.66 -4.49 5.09
C TRP A 71 -25.79 -5.16 4.03
N GLU A 72 -25.28 -4.36 3.09
CA GLU A 72 -24.27 -4.83 2.15
C GLU A 72 -22.87 -4.61 2.73
N ARG A 73 -22.07 -5.68 2.75
CA ARG A 73 -20.66 -5.58 3.13
C ARG A 73 -19.89 -4.94 2.00
N ILE A 74 -19.15 -3.89 2.35
CA ILE A 74 -18.24 -3.21 1.43
C ILE A 74 -16.82 -3.31 1.98
N GLU A 75 -15.87 -3.46 1.07
CA GLU A 75 -14.44 -3.41 1.37
C GLU A 75 -13.88 -2.14 0.74
N TYR A 76 -13.16 -1.34 1.52
CA TYR A 76 -12.46 -0.14 1.04
C TYR A 76 -10.98 -0.24 1.41
N ALA A 77 -10.11 0.22 0.50
CA ALA A 77 -8.69 0.31 0.79
C ALA A 77 -8.47 1.32 1.93
N SER A 78 -7.75 0.90 2.96
CA SER A 78 -7.41 1.71 4.11
C SER A 78 -6.31 2.71 3.77
N ASP A 79 -6.13 3.70 4.64
CA ASP A 79 -5.03 4.67 4.52
C ASP A 79 -3.64 4.03 4.74
N GLY A 80 -3.59 2.78 5.21
CA GLY A 80 -2.37 1.97 5.29
C GLY A 80 -1.97 1.30 3.96
N SER A 81 -2.75 1.49 2.90
CA SER A 81 -2.47 0.95 1.57
C SER A 81 -1.44 1.80 0.82
N PHE A 82 -0.41 1.17 0.26
CA PHE A 82 0.63 1.84 -0.51
C PHE A 82 1.15 0.98 -1.66
N ARG A 83 1.69 1.65 -2.68
CA ARG A 83 2.35 1.05 -3.83
C ARG A 83 3.71 1.69 -4.03
N GLU A 84 4.73 0.86 -4.09
CA GLU A 84 6.11 1.24 -4.31
C GLU A 84 6.56 0.81 -5.71
N GLU A 85 7.25 1.71 -6.40
CA GLU A 85 7.78 1.46 -7.72
C GLU A 85 9.25 1.88 -7.80
N LEU A 86 10.10 0.98 -8.29
CA LEU A 86 11.42 1.33 -8.76
C LEU A 86 11.41 1.29 -10.28
N VAL A 87 11.85 2.37 -10.91
CA VAL A 87 11.84 2.58 -12.36
C VAL A 87 13.27 2.77 -12.83
N TYR A 88 13.68 1.99 -13.81
CA TYR A 88 15.01 2.15 -14.40
C TYR A 88 15.06 3.35 -15.35
N ARG A 89 16.08 4.20 -15.21
CA ARG A 89 16.26 5.43 -16.00
C ARG A 89 17.46 5.37 -16.96
N GLY A 90 18.14 4.24 -17.03
CA GLY A 90 19.32 4.05 -17.88
C GLY A 90 20.62 4.00 -17.09
N ARG A 91 21.72 3.84 -17.84
CA ARG A 91 23.09 3.71 -17.31
C ARG A 91 24.01 4.74 -17.96
N SER A 92 24.87 5.36 -17.15
CA SER A 92 25.95 6.23 -17.57
C SER A 92 27.29 5.72 -17.02
N GLY A 93 28.17 5.22 -17.90
CA GLY A 93 29.42 4.59 -17.46
C GLY A 93 29.13 3.33 -16.63
N ASN A 94 29.55 3.31 -15.36
CA ASN A 94 29.20 2.24 -14.42
C ASN A 94 27.99 2.57 -13.54
N VAL A 95 27.50 3.81 -13.57
CA VAL A 95 26.41 4.24 -12.71
C VAL A 95 25.06 3.93 -13.37
N ILE A 96 24.19 3.21 -12.67
CA ILE A 96 22.78 3.06 -13.03
C ILE A 96 21.93 4.11 -12.33
N HIS A 97 20.93 4.61 -13.04
CA HIS A 97 19.98 5.58 -12.55
C HIS A 97 18.63 4.88 -12.33
N ILE A 98 18.09 5.00 -11.12
CA ILE A 98 16.80 4.43 -10.73
C ILE A 98 15.97 5.53 -10.09
N THR A 99 14.68 5.58 -10.42
CA THR A 99 13.72 6.45 -9.75
C THR A 99 12.83 5.60 -8.85
N TYR A 100 12.69 6.03 -7.60
CA TYR A 100 11.75 5.47 -6.65
C TYR A 100 10.49 6.34 -6.55
N ARG A 101 9.32 5.70 -6.56
CA ARG A 101 8.01 6.36 -6.38
C ARG A 101 7.16 5.56 -5.40
N GLU A 102 6.63 6.23 -4.38
CA GLU A 102 5.61 5.65 -3.48
C GLU A 102 4.29 6.38 -3.70
N TYR A 103 3.23 5.63 -3.92
CA TYR A 103 1.85 6.11 -3.99
C TYR A 103 1.12 5.64 -2.74
N ARG A 104 0.34 6.54 -2.14
CA ARG A 104 -0.56 6.24 -1.02
C ARG A 104 -1.97 6.48 -1.47
N LYS A 105 -2.87 5.53 -1.21
CA LYS A 105 -4.28 5.61 -1.63
C LYS A 105 -4.41 5.88 -3.14
N ASP A 106 -5.58 6.35 -3.56
CA ASP A 106 -5.90 6.76 -4.93
C ASP A 106 -5.30 8.13 -5.32
N MET A 107 -4.11 8.47 -4.82
CA MET A 107 -3.45 9.72 -5.19
C MET A 107 -2.86 9.65 -6.61
N PHE A 108 -3.16 10.65 -7.44
CA PHE A 108 -2.63 10.77 -8.80
C PHE A 108 -1.13 11.08 -8.86
N SER A 109 -0.57 11.65 -7.78
CA SER A 109 0.84 11.97 -7.65
C SER A 109 1.50 11.07 -6.59
N PRO A 110 2.80 10.74 -6.75
CA PRO A 110 3.51 9.98 -5.74
C PRO A 110 3.62 10.80 -4.45
N ALA A 111 3.32 10.17 -3.32
CA ALA A 111 3.52 10.73 -1.99
C ALA A 111 5.01 10.86 -1.65
N PHE A 112 5.86 10.04 -2.27
CA PHE A 112 7.31 10.14 -2.12
C PHE A 112 8.01 9.84 -3.45
N TYR A 113 9.07 10.60 -3.73
CA TYR A 113 9.87 10.50 -4.94
C TYR A 113 11.35 10.62 -4.59
N LYS A 114 12.20 9.73 -5.12
CA LYS A 114 13.65 9.81 -4.92
C LYS A 114 14.40 9.30 -6.15
N GLU A 115 15.45 10.01 -6.54
CA GLU A 115 16.41 9.55 -7.54
C GLU A 115 17.57 8.84 -6.85
N LEU A 116 17.92 7.67 -7.38
CA LEU A 116 18.90 6.75 -6.84
C LEU A 116 19.97 6.48 -7.90
N ASN A 117 21.23 6.53 -7.49
CA ASN A 117 22.37 6.29 -8.34
C ASN A 117 23.24 5.22 -7.68
N TYR A 118 23.56 4.15 -8.41
CA TYR A 118 24.41 3.07 -7.90
C TYR A 118 25.53 2.77 -8.90
N ASP A 119 26.76 2.64 -8.40
CA ASP A 119 27.92 2.29 -9.22
C ASP A 119 28.11 0.77 -9.31
N LEU A 120 27.90 0.22 -10.52
CA LEU A 120 28.09 -1.20 -10.82
C LEU A 120 29.56 -1.64 -10.86
N GLY A 121 30.50 -0.69 -10.82
CA GLY A 121 31.93 -0.96 -10.68
C GLY A 121 32.32 -1.34 -9.25
N GLU A 122 31.57 -0.89 -8.25
CA GLU A 122 31.79 -1.23 -6.84
C GLU A 122 31.03 -2.50 -6.43
N SER A 123 29.77 -2.63 -6.87
CA SER A 123 28.94 -3.80 -6.58
C SER A 123 27.87 -4.04 -7.63
N ASP A 124 27.61 -5.30 -7.95
CA ASP A 124 26.47 -5.73 -8.77
C ASP A 124 25.15 -5.79 -7.96
N VAL A 125 25.20 -5.59 -6.65
CA VAL A 125 24.04 -5.63 -5.76
C VAL A 125 23.79 -4.25 -5.16
N PHE A 126 22.56 -3.78 -5.26
CA PHE A 126 22.11 -2.59 -4.53
C PHE A 126 20.97 -2.93 -3.57
N GLU A 127 20.91 -2.16 -2.49
CA GLU A 127 19.87 -2.25 -1.48
C GLU A 127 19.16 -0.90 -1.37
N PHE A 128 17.84 -0.93 -1.45
CA PHE A 128 17.02 0.24 -1.24
C PHE A 128 15.78 -0.13 -0.45
N ARG A 129 15.65 0.46 0.75
CA ARG A 129 14.63 0.10 1.73
C ARG A 129 14.72 -1.40 2.08
N HIS A 130 13.70 -2.18 1.71
CA HIS A 130 13.65 -3.62 1.92
C HIS A 130 14.05 -4.43 0.67
N PHE A 131 14.21 -3.77 -0.48
CA PHE A 131 14.61 -4.45 -1.70
C PHE A 131 16.11 -4.65 -1.73
N ARG A 132 16.52 -5.91 -1.93
CA ARG A 132 17.89 -6.27 -2.26
C ARG A 132 17.91 -6.82 -3.68
N VAL A 133 18.62 -6.17 -4.59
CA VAL A 133 18.54 -6.47 -6.02
C VAL A 133 19.94 -6.65 -6.60
N ARG A 134 20.15 -7.78 -7.28
CA ARG A 134 21.34 -8.02 -8.09
C ARG A 134 21.08 -7.62 -9.53
N VAL A 135 21.97 -6.82 -10.09
CA VAL A 135 21.99 -6.45 -11.51
C VAL A 135 22.79 -7.49 -12.26
N LEU A 136 22.16 -8.14 -13.24
CA LEU A 136 22.83 -9.11 -14.12
C LEU A 136 23.41 -8.42 -15.35
N ASP A 137 22.69 -7.42 -15.87
CA ASP A 137 23.06 -6.68 -17.07
C ASP A 137 22.33 -5.34 -17.08
N ALA A 138 22.97 -4.27 -17.55
CA ALA A 138 22.37 -2.95 -17.59
C ALA A 138 22.94 -2.16 -18.76
N THR A 139 22.04 -1.67 -19.62
CA THR A 139 22.34 -0.85 -20.79
C THR A 139 21.59 0.47 -20.69
N ARG A 140 21.73 1.37 -21.68
CA ARG A 140 20.96 2.62 -21.71
C ARG A 140 19.45 2.38 -21.85
N GLU A 141 19.05 1.23 -22.38
CA GLU A 141 17.67 0.94 -22.77
C GLU A 141 16.98 -0.07 -21.85
N TYR A 142 17.73 -0.98 -21.24
CA TYR A 142 17.16 -2.03 -20.40
C TYR A 142 18.06 -2.39 -19.22
N ILE A 143 17.46 -3.06 -18.24
CA ILE A 143 18.14 -3.68 -17.11
C ILE A 143 17.63 -5.11 -16.94
N ARG A 144 18.54 -6.05 -16.75
CA ARG A 144 18.28 -7.42 -16.34
C ARG A 144 18.73 -7.60 -14.90
N TYR A 145 17.86 -8.11 -14.05
CA TYR A 145 18.09 -8.13 -12.61
C TYR A 145 17.41 -9.32 -11.94
N VAL A 146 17.79 -9.57 -10.69
CA VAL A 146 17.20 -10.57 -9.79
C VAL A 146 16.92 -9.90 -8.46
N VAL A 147 15.69 -10.01 -7.96
CA VAL A 147 15.38 -9.59 -6.58
C VAL A 147 15.81 -10.71 -5.64
N LEU A 148 16.74 -10.40 -4.74
CA LEU A 148 17.28 -11.33 -3.74
C LEU A 148 16.44 -11.35 -2.45
N GLY A 149 15.76 -10.25 -2.12
CA GLY A 149 14.87 -10.14 -0.96
C GLY A 149 13.96 -8.91 -1.02
N ASP A 150 12.80 -9.04 -0.37
CA ASP A 150 11.74 -8.04 -0.18
C ASP A 150 11.06 -8.20 1.18
#